data_AF-A0A382XZB4-F1
#
_entry.id   AF-A0A382XZB4-F1
#
_cell.length_a   1.000
_cell.length_b   1.000
_cell.length_c   1.000
_cell.angle_alpha   90.00
_cell.angle_beta   90.00
_cell.angle_gamma   90.00
#
_symmetry.space_group_name_H-M   'P 1'
#
loop_
_entity.id
_entity.type
_entity.pdbx_description
1 polymer ?
#
loop_
_entity_poly.entity_id
_entity_poly.type
_entity_poly.pdbx_seq_one_letter_code
_entity_poly.pdbx_strand_id
1 'polypeptide(L)'
;MKTSSRRKFLETAAACAATPALIAATGTASAAAPADDDVSKIGRTPHTRFAVNIEMWFTKLPFIKRMEAAAALGFPAVEFWPLAGKDIDAVSDKAAELKIEIAQFTAWGFKPGLNNPANHPDFVKAIEASCKAAKQMRCKLMTVVGGDDQPGMSQKQMHKNIVKGLQLAAPIAEQNGVVMILEPMNIRVDHKGHSLYGSPPAIE
;
A
#
# COMPACT_ATOMS: atom_id res chain seq x y z
N MET A 1 -22.50 -13.66 -22.58
CA MET A 1 -21.29 -13.94 -21.77
C MET A 1 -21.48 -15.29 -21.08
N LYS A 2 -20.97 -16.39 -21.66
CA LYS A 2 -21.13 -17.74 -21.09
C LYS A 2 -19.87 -18.09 -20.31
N THR A 3 -20.00 -18.28 -18.99
CA THR A 3 -18.93 -18.66 -18.07
C THR A 3 -18.49 -20.10 -18.36
N SER A 4 -17.26 -20.28 -18.84
CA SER A 4 -16.63 -21.60 -18.93
C SER A 4 -16.12 -22.00 -17.55
N SER A 5 -16.63 -23.11 -16.99
CA SER A 5 -16.17 -23.61 -15.70
C SER A 5 -14.96 -24.53 -15.86
N ARG A 6 -14.06 -24.52 -14.87
CA ARG A 6 -12.80 -25.28 -14.79
C ARG A 6 -12.92 -26.79 -15.11
N ARG A 7 -14.14 -27.34 -15.05
CA ARG A 7 -14.42 -28.77 -15.29
C ARG A 7 -14.30 -29.17 -16.77
N LYS A 8 -14.57 -28.26 -17.72
CA LYS A 8 -14.46 -28.54 -19.17
C LYS A 8 -13.04 -28.68 -19.69
N PHE A 9 -12.05 -28.08 -19.03
CA PHE A 9 -10.65 -28.15 -19.46
C PHE A 9 -10.06 -29.55 -19.25
N LEU A 10 -10.52 -30.27 -18.22
CA LEU A 10 -10.00 -31.60 -17.88
C LEU A 10 -10.61 -32.72 -18.74
N GLU A 11 -11.82 -32.55 -19.26
CA GLU A 11 -12.47 -33.55 -20.13
C GLU A 11 -11.90 -33.57 -21.57
N THR A 12 -11.27 -32.48 -22.02
CA THR A 12 -10.72 -32.41 -23.40
C THR A 12 -9.37 -33.11 -23.52
N ALA A 13 -8.69 -33.39 -22.41
CA ALA A 13 -7.37 -34.04 -22.41
C ALA A 13 -7.42 -35.56 -22.64
N ALA A 14 -8.59 -36.20 -22.58
CA ALA A 14 -8.71 -37.66 -22.58
C ALA A 14 -9.16 -38.29 -23.91
N ALA A 15 -9.35 -37.52 -24.98
CA ALA A 15 -9.88 -38.05 -26.24
C ALA A 15 -9.05 -37.65 -27.47
N CYS A 16 -7.84 -38.21 -27.60
CA CYS A 16 -7.11 -38.32 -28.87
C CYS A 16 -6.09 -39.46 -28.77
N ALA A 17 -6.57 -40.70 -28.90
CA ALA A 17 -5.71 -41.87 -29.09
C ALA A 17 -6.20 -42.64 -30.32
N ALA A 18 -5.50 -42.48 -31.46
CA ALA A 18 -5.22 -43.51 -32.46
C ALA A 18 -4.68 -42.89 -33.77
N THR A 19 -3.36 -42.97 -33.99
CA THR A 19 -2.73 -43.33 -35.30
C THR A 19 -1.20 -43.41 -35.13
N PRO A 20 -0.49 -44.32 -35.82
CA PRO A 20 0.91 -44.63 -35.55
C PRO A 20 1.91 -43.81 -36.39
N ALA A 21 3.00 -43.43 -35.71
CA ALA A 21 4.38 -43.24 -36.17
C ALA A 21 4.69 -42.38 -37.42
N LEU A 22 5.14 -41.14 -37.16
CA LEU A 22 6.33 -40.57 -37.84
C LEU A 22 7.32 -40.13 -36.75
N ILE A 23 8.46 -40.80 -36.66
CA ILE A 23 9.57 -40.39 -35.78
C ILE A 23 10.27 -39.21 -36.46
N ALA A 24 9.84 -37.99 -36.14
CA ALA A 24 10.65 -36.80 -36.34
C ALA A 24 11.48 -36.62 -35.06
N ALA A 25 12.81 -36.63 -35.19
CA ALA A 25 13.73 -36.27 -34.12
C ALA A 25 13.54 -34.79 -33.76
N THR A 26 12.60 -34.51 -32.87
CA THR A 26 12.50 -33.21 -32.21
C THR A 26 13.47 -33.23 -31.04
N GLY A 27 14.49 -32.37 -31.13
CA GLY A 27 15.35 -32.08 -30.00
C GLY A 27 14.48 -31.76 -28.79
N THR A 28 14.77 -32.43 -27.68
CA THR A 28 14.16 -32.11 -26.39
C THR A 28 14.62 -30.71 -26.02
N ALA A 29 13.81 -29.71 -26.38
CA ALA A 29 13.82 -28.46 -25.63
C ALA A 29 13.43 -28.85 -24.21
N SER A 30 14.44 -29.02 -23.36
CA SER A 30 14.25 -29.11 -21.92
C SER A 30 13.59 -27.80 -21.53
N ALA A 31 12.27 -27.86 -21.29
CA ALA A 31 11.62 -26.82 -20.53
C ALA A 31 12.37 -26.78 -19.20
N ALA A 32 13.15 -25.72 -18.99
CA ALA A 32 13.81 -25.50 -17.72
C ALA A 32 12.75 -25.67 -16.63
N ALA A 33 13.02 -26.54 -15.65
CA ALA A 33 12.19 -26.63 -14.47
C ALA A 33 11.98 -25.20 -13.92
N PRO A 34 10.77 -24.84 -13.43
CA PRO A 34 10.60 -23.57 -12.76
C PRO A 34 11.70 -23.48 -11.71
N ALA A 35 12.52 -22.43 -11.78
CA ALA A 35 13.54 -22.19 -10.78
C ALA A 35 12.86 -22.26 -9.41
N ASP A 36 13.41 -23.05 -8.48
CA ASP A 36 12.93 -23.08 -7.10
C ASP A 36 12.83 -21.63 -6.62
N ASP A 37 11.62 -21.18 -6.28
CA ASP A 37 11.41 -19.83 -5.77
C ASP A 37 12.22 -19.69 -4.47
N ASP A 38 13.32 -18.94 -4.50
CA ASP A 38 14.12 -18.64 -3.30
C ASP A 38 13.30 -17.76 -2.36
N VAL A 39 12.55 -18.40 -1.47
CA VAL A 39 11.70 -17.73 -0.47
C VAL A 39 12.51 -16.87 0.50
N SER A 40 13.83 -17.05 0.59
CA SER A 40 14.69 -16.19 1.42
C SER A 40 14.83 -14.77 0.85
N LYS A 41 14.51 -14.59 -0.44
CA LYS A 41 14.50 -13.31 -1.16
C LYS A 41 13.15 -13.01 -1.82
N ILE A 42 12.06 -13.42 -1.17
CA ILE A 42 10.68 -13.27 -1.70
C ILE A 42 10.31 -11.84 -2.13
N GLY A 43 10.94 -10.81 -1.57
CA GLY A 43 10.72 -9.42 -1.95
C GLY A 43 11.41 -9.00 -3.26
N ARG A 44 12.34 -9.79 -3.78
CA ARG A 44 13.04 -9.55 -5.05
C ARG A 44 12.25 -10.18 -6.19
N THR A 45 11.50 -9.36 -6.93
CA THR A 45 10.78 -9.84 -8.11
C THR A 45 11.29 -9.18 -9.39
N PRO A 46 11.22 -9.86 -10.55
CA PRO A 46 11.87 -9.39 -11.78
C PRO A 46 11.15 -8.21 -12.45
N HIS A 47 9.83 -8.08 -12.24
CA HIS A 47 8.99 -7.14 -13.01
C HIS A 47 8.10 -6.25 -12.14
N THR A 48 7.93 -6.58 -10.85
CA THR A 48 7.06 -5.84 -9.95
C THR A 48 7.82 -5.38 -8.72
N ARG A 49 7.76 -4.09 -8.44
CA ARG A 49 8.32 -3.55 -7.22
C ARG A 49 7.28 -3.62 -6.11
N PHE A 50 7.59 -4.31 -5.02
CA PHE A 50 6.75 -4.36 -3.84
C PHE A 50 7.34 -3.52 -2.71
N ALA A 51 6.48 -2.76 -2.03
CA ALA A 51 6.76 -2.25 -0.69
C ALA A 51 6.08 -3.17 0.32
N VAL A 52 6.76 -3.51 1.41
CA VAL A 52 6.16 -4.27 2.51
C VAL A 52 5.76 -3.32 3.63
N ASN A 53 4.56 -3.50 4.16
CA ASN A 53 4.16 -2.78 5.35
C ASN A 53 4.81 -3.39 6.60
N ILE A 54 5.77 -2.67 7.16
CA ILE A 54 6.55 -3.16 8.30
C ILE A 54 5.80 -3.12 9.62
N GLU A 55 4.66 -2.43 9.69
CA GLU A 55 3.77 -2.46 10.85
C GLU A 55 2.83 -3.67 10.84
N MET A 56 2.76 -4.42 9.73
CA MET A 56 1.98 -5.66 9.62
C MET A 56 2.85 -6.91 9.78
N TRP A 57 3.99 -6.98 9.10
CA TRP A 57 4.74 -8.24 8.96
C TRP A 57 5.71 -8.53 10.09
N PHE A 58 6.24 -7.50 10.76
CA PHE A 58 7.38 -7.65 11.68
C PHE A 58 7.10 -7.09 13.07
N THR A 59 5.84 -7.15 13.50
CA THR A 59 5.33 -6.51 14.74
C THR A 59 6.09 -6.88 16.01
N LYS A 60 6.68 -8.08 16.05
CA LYS A 60 7.48 -8.59 17.18
C LYS A 60 8.89 -8.00 17.28
N LEU A 61 9.35 -7.27 16.28
CA LEU A 61 10.67 -6.63 16.28
C LEU A 61 10.57 -5.14 16.65
N PRO A 62 11.62 -4.55 17.25
CA PRO A 62 11.75 -3.09 17.36
C PRO A 62 11.66 -2.44 15.97
N PHE A 63 11.10 -1.23 15.88
CA PHE A 63 10.72 -0.59 14.60
C PHE A 63 11.84 -0.61 13.54
N ILE A 64 13.05 -0.15 13.90
CA ILE A 64 14.21 -0.14 12.98
C ILE A 64 14.62 -1.54 12.52
N LYS A 65 14.51 -2.55 13.40
CA LYS A 65 14.80 -3.95 13.06
C LYS A 65 13.81 -4.54 12.05
N ARG A 66 12.62 -3.94 11.90
CA ARG A 66 11.64 -4.33 10.88
C ARG A 66 12.11 -3.96 9.48
N MET A 67 12.78 -2.81 9.33
CA MET A 67 13.37 -2.39 8.05
C MET A 67 14.52 -3.32 7.65
N GLU A 68 15.37 -3.72 8.62
CA GLU A 68 16.44 -4.70 8.39
C GLU A 68 15.86 -6.05 7.93
N ALA A 69 14.78 -6.52 8.57
CA ALA A 69 14.09 -7.75 8.18
C ALA A 69 13.49 -7.67 6.77
N ALA A 70 12.87 -6.54 6.40
CA ALA A 70 12.35 -6.31 5.05
C ALA A 70 13.47 -6.34 4.00
N ALA A 71 14.58 -5.65 4.25
CA ALA A 71 15.73 -5.63 3.35
C ALA A 71 16.38 -7.03 3.23
N ALA A 72 16.45 -7.78 4.33
CA ALA A 72 16.96 -9.16 4.34
C ALA A 72 16.14 -10.08 3.44
N LEU A 73 14.81 -9.89 3.37
CA LEU A 73 13.91 -10.60 2.45
C LEU A 73 13.94 -10.07 1.01
N GLY A 74 14.76 -9.05 0.73
CA GLY A 74 14.96 -8.51 -0.62
C GLY A 74 13.93 -7.48 -1.05
N PHE A 75 13.09 -6.95 -0.14
CA PHE A 75 12.16 -5.87 -0.48
C PHE A 75 12.92 -4.58 -0.82
N PRO A 76 12.61 -3.93 -1.96
CA PRO A 76 13.24 -2.68 -2.36
C PRO A 76 12.60 -1.44 -1.71
N ALA A 77 11.49 -1.60 -0.98
CA ALA A 77 10.79 -0.52 -0.31
C ALA A 77 10.00 -1.03 0.92
N VAL A 78 9.71 -0.10 1.83
CA VAL A 78 8.82 -0.30 2.98
C VAL A 78 7.81 0.84 3.07
N GLU A 79 6.68 0.57 3.72
CA GLU A 79 5.73 1.59 4.18
C GLU A 79 5.37 1.34 5.65
N PHE A 80 4.88 2.37 6.35
CA PHE A 80 4.55 2.28 7.77
C PHE A 80 3.54 3.32 8.26
N TRP A 81 2.98 3.08 9.44
CA TRP A 81 2.03 3.94 10.13
C TRP A 81 2.19 3.90 11.66
N PRO A 82 1.76 4.93 12.38
CA PRO A 82 1.72 6.32 11.94
C PRO A 82 3.14 6.92 11.90
N LEU A 83 3.28 8.13 11.34
CA LEU A 83 4.51 8.93 11.47
C LEU A 83 4.77 9.35 12.93
N ALA A 84 3.71 9.65 13.67
CA ALA A 84 3.79 10.15 15.04
C ALA A 84 4.52 9.15 15.96
N GLY A 85 5.43 9.68 16.78
CA GLY A 85 6.21 8.88 17.73
C GLY A 85 7.34 8.05 17.11
N LYS A 86 7.65 8.22 15.82
CA LYS A 86 8.81 7.60 15.17
C LYS A 86 10.02 8.54 15.20
N ASP A 87 11.20 7.93 15.33
CA ASP A 87 12.49 8.61 15.20
C ASP A 87 12.87 8.70 13.71
N ILE A 88 12.56 9.84 13.08
CA ILE A 88 12.72 10.03 11.64
C ILE A 88 14.19 10.12 11.21
N ASP A 89 15.08 10.56 12.10
CA ASP A 89 16.53 10.52 11.87
C ASP A 89 16.97 9.06 11.71
N ALA A 90 16.62 8.22 12.68
CA ALA A 90 16.94 6.80 12.63
C ALA A 90 16.29 6.09 11.42
N VAL A 91 15.06 6.46 11.03
CA VAL A 91 14.42 5.91 9.82
C VAL A 91 15.20 6.29 8.57
N SER A 92 15.54 7.56 8.39
CA SER A 92 16.23 8.03 7.19
C SER A 92 17.63 7.42 7.06
N ASP A 93 18.38 7.41 8.16
CA ASP A 93 19.72 6.81 8.21
C ASP A 93 19.66 5.32 7.88
N LYS A 94 18.73 4.58 8.49
CA LYS A 94 18.59 3.15 8.23
C LYS A 94 18.12 2.87 6.79
N ALA A 95 17.22 3.69 6.25
CA ALA A 95 16.78 3.57 4.87
C ALA A 95 17.95 3.75 3.89
N ALA A 96 18.82 4.73 4.14
CA ALA A 96 20.02 4.97 3.35
C ALA A 96 21.04 3.82 3.45
N GLU A 97 21.31 3.34 4.68
CA GLU A 97 22.21 2.21 4.94
C GLU A 97 21.77 0.93 4.20
N LEU A 98 20.48 0.59 4.30
CA LEU A 98 19.91 -0.61 3.70
C LEU A 98 19.62 -0.45 2.20
N LYS A 99 19.73 0.77 1.65
CA LYS A 99 19.31 1.12 0.29
C LYS A 99 17.85 0.73 0.01
N ILE A 100 16.98 0.94 1.00
CA ILE A 100 15.54 0.65 0.91
C ILE A 100 14.77 1.98 0.86
N GLU A 101 13.77 2.07 -0.01
CA GLU A 101 12.93 3.27 -0.11
C GLU A 101 11.82 3.27 0.94
N ILE A 102 11.45 4.45 1.41
CA ILE A 102 10.17 4.66 2.09
C ILE A 102 9.11 4.98 1.03
N ALA A 103 8.25 4.01 0.71
CA ALA A 103 7.24 4.13 -0.33
C ALA A 103 6.13 5.11 0.05
N GLN A 104 5.60 5.00 1.27
CA GLN A 104 4.65 5.93 1.87
C GLN A 104 4.68 5.82 3.40
N PHE A 105 4.11 6.82 4.07
CA PHE A 105 3.77 6.75 5.48
C PHE A 105 2.41 7.42 5.77
N THR A 106 1.77 7.12 6.90
CA THR A 106 0.55 7.82 7.32
C THR A 106 0.85 9.14 8.05
N ALA A 107 0.46 10.26 7.45
CA ALA A 107 0.56 11.60 8.01
C ALA A 107 -0.64 11.96 8.91
N TRP A 108 -1.83 11.45 8.59
CA TRP A 108 -3.06 11.68 9.36
C TRP A 108 -3.92 10.42 9.41
N GLY A 109 -4.13 9.88 10.62
CA GLY A 109 -4.88 8.65 10.85
C GLY A 109 -6.37 8.86 11.12
N PHE A 110 -7.03 7.83 11.68
CA PHE A 110 -8.48 7.82 11.92
C PHE A 110 -8.98 8.88 12.92
N LYS A 111 -8.17 9.16 13.95
CA LYS A 111 -8.53 10.03 15.06
C LYS A 111 -7.39 11.00 15.39
N PRO A 112 -7.67 12.31 15.51
CA PRO A 112 -8.95 12.97 15.20
C PRO A 112 -9.31 12.90 13.69
N GLY A 113 -10.60 12.90 13.35
CA GLY A 113 -11.07 12.72 11.96
C GLY A 113 -11.01 14.01 11.13
N LEU A 114 -10.56 13.94 9.88
CA LEU A 114 -10.54 15.06 8.94
C LEU A 114 -11.95 15.53 8.53
N ASN A 115 -12.93 14.64 8.67
CA ASN A 115 -14.35 14.90 8.44
C ASN A 115 -15.01 15.84 9.46
N ASN A 116 -14.31 16.25 10.51
CA ASN A 116 -14.75 17.27 11.47
C ASN A 116 -13.94 18.57 11.28
N PRO A 117 -14.60 19.70 10.93
CA PRO A 117 -13.93 20.98 10.68
C PRO A 117 -13.09 21.51 11.84
N ALA A 118 -13.43 21.14 13.08
CA ALA A 118 -12.65 21.55 14.26
C ALA A 118 -11.20 21.02 14.21
N ASN A 119 -10.95 19.94 13.48
CA ASN A 119 -9.64 19.31 13.37
C ASN A 119 -8.80 19.85 12.21
N HIS A 120 -9.36 20.69 11.33
CA HIS A 120 -8.66 21.20 10.14
C HIS A 120 -7.38 21.98 10.47
N PRO A 121 -7.34 22.85 11.50
CA PRO A 121 -6.10 23.55 11.86
C PRO A 121 -4.98 22.59 12.26
N ASP A 122 -5.30 21.52 12.99
CA ASP A 122 -4.30 20.54 13.42
C ASP A 122 -3.91 19.58 12.29
N PHE A 123 -4.84 19.26 11.38
CA PHE A 123 -4.53 18.57 10.14
C PHE A 123 -3.50 19.33 9.31
N VAL A 124 -3.71 20.64 9.08
CA VAL A 124 -2.76 21.47 8.32
C VAL A 124 -1.37 21.44 8.96
N LYS A 125 -1.26 21.64 10.29
CA LYS A 125 0.02 21.53 11.01
C LYS A 125 0.66 20.15 10.87
N ALA A 126 -0.13 19.08 10.91
CA ALA A 126 0.36 17.71 10.74
C ALA A 126 0.92 17.49 9.34
N ILE A 127 0.29 18.04 8.30
CA ILE A 127 0.81 17.96 6.92
C ILE A 127 2.10 18.77 6.75
N GLU A 128 2.20 19.96 7.34
CA GLU A 128 3.46 20.75 7.34
C GLU A 128 4.62 19.96 7.98
N ALA A 129 4.39 19.36 9.16
CA ALA A 129 5.38 18.53 9.83
C ALA A 129 5.72 17.27 9.01
N SER A 130 4.71 16.64 8.41
CA SER A 130 4.88 15.47 7.56
C SER A 130 5.66 15.77 6.29
N CYS A 131 5.53 16.96 5.70
CA CYS A 131 6.35 17.38 4.55
C CYS A 131 7.83 17.47 4.91
N LYS A 132 8.18 17.94 6.12
CA LYS A 132 9.57 17.95 6.60
C LYS A 132 10.12 16.53 6.73
N ALA A 133 9.35 15.63 7.35
CA ALA A 133 9.72 14.23 7.50
C ALA A 133 9.83 13.51 6.13
N ALA A 134 8.91 13.78 5.20
CA ALA A 134 8.92 13.25 3.85
C ALA A 134 10.20 13.63 3.11
N LYS A 135 10.60 14.92 3.17
CA LYS A 135 11.86 15.40 2.59
C LYS A 135 13.06 14.68 3.17
N GLN A 136 13.11 14.50 4.49
CA GLN A 136 14.21 13.82 5.18
C GLN A 136 14.32 12.35 4.79
N MET A 137 13.19 11.64 4.68
CA MET A 137 13.15 10.24 4.26
C MET A 137 13.23 10.04 2.75
N ARG A 138 13.22 11.13 1.96
CA ARG A 138 13.09 11.12 0.49
C ARG A 138 11.82 10.41 0.01
N CYS A 139 10.75 10.48 0.80
CA CYS A 139 9.43 9.93 0.47
C CYS A 139 8.57 11.01 -0.19
N LYS A 140 7.79 10.63 -1.22
CA LYS A 140 6.92 11.55 -1.97
C LYS A 140 5.43 11.32 -1.75
N LEU A 141 5.06 10.32 -0.95
CA LEU A 141 3.68 9.91 -0.74
C LEU A 141 3.39 9.87 0.76
N MET A 142 2.26 10.45 1.15
CA MET A 142 1.76 10.31 2.51
C MET A 142 0.27 10.00 2.51
N THR A 143 -0.16 9.06 3.34
CA THR A 143 -1.57 8.71 3.48
C THR A 143 -2.26 9.61 4.50
N VAL A 144 -3.49 10.02 4.17
CA VAL A 144 -4.41 10.74 5.05
C VAL A 144 -5.76 10.03 5.07
N VAL A 145 -6.36 9.95 6.25
CA VAL A 145 -7.61 9.22 6.49
C VAL A 145 -8.74 10.18 6.84
N GLY A 146 -9.95 9.93 6.30
CA GLY A 146 -11.12 10.79 6.46
C GLY A 146 -11.65 10.85 7.90
N GLY A 147 -11.72 9.70 8.57
CA GLY A 147 -12.16 9.57 9.97
C GLY A 147 -13.47 8.82 10.14
N ASP A 148 -13.78 8.48 11.39
CA ASP A 148 -15.02 7.79 11.75
C ASP A 148 -16.24 8.73 11.70
N ASP A 149 -17.44 8.17 11.57
CA ASP A 149 -18.71 8.89 11.53
C ASP A 149 -18.83 9.90 12.68
N GLN A 150 -19.24 11.13 12.33
CA GLN A 150 -19.43 12.22 13.28
C GLN A 150 -20.90 12.31 13.69
N PRO A 151 -21.22 12.33 15.01
CA PRO A 151 -22.59 12.48 15.47
C PRO A 151 -23.27 13.73 14.88
N GLY A 152 -24.48 13.56 14.35
CA GLY A 152 -25.26 14.66 13.78
C GLY A 152 -24.80 15.15 12.39
N MET A 153 -23.84 14.48 11.74
CA MET A 153 -23.43 14.80 10.38
C MET A 153 -23.86 13.70 9.39
N SER A 154 -24.41 14.11 8.26
CA SER A 154 -24.59 13.22 7.12
C SER A 154 -23.25 12.87 6.46
N GLN A 155 -23.22 11.73 5.78
CA GLN A 155 -22.14 11.31 4.88
C GLN A 155 -21.65 12.46 3.97
N LYS A 156 -22.58 13.12 3.29
CA LYS A 156 -22.28 14.23 2.38
C LYS A 156 -21.64 15.42 3.10
N GLN A 157 -22.05 15.72 4.34
CA GLN A 157 -21.40 16.78 5.14
C GLN A 157 -19.99 16.38 5.52
N MET A 158 -19.78 15.13 5.94
CA MET A 158 -18.45 14.61 6.28
C MET A 158 -17.50 14.63 5.07
N HIS A 159 -17.94 14.20 3.89
CA HIS A 159 -17.14 14.26 2.66
C HIS A 159 -16.78 15.69 2.28
N LYS A 160 -17.74 16.63 2.35
CA LYS A 160 -17.45 18.06 2.14
C LYS A 160 -16.38 18.59 3.10
N ASN A 161 -16.41 18.17 4.36
CA ASN A 161 -15.41 18.57 5.34
C ASN A 161 -14.05 17.95 5.03
N ILE A 162 -14.00 16.68 4.58
CA ILE A 162 -12.77 16.04 4.11
C ILE A 162 -12.17 16.83 2.96
N VAL A 163 -12.95 17.11 1.91
CA VAL A 163 -12.52 17.90 0.75
C VAL A 163 -12.00 19.27 1.19
N LYS A 164 -12.71 19.95 2.09
CA LYS A 164 -12.30 21.26 2.60
C LYS A 164 -10.95 21.19 3.34
N GLY A 165 -10.76 20.17 4.18
CA GLY A 165 -9.50 19.93 4.88
C GLY A 165 -8.34 19.67 3.90
N LEU A 166 -8.56 18.80 2.90
CA LEU A 166 -7.58 18.53 1.85
C LEU A 166 -7.21 19.78 1.05
N GLN A 167 -8.18 20.61 0.69
CA GLN A 167 -7.96 21.88 -0.02
C GLN A 167 -7.09 22.87 0.79
N LEU A 168 -7.21 22.87 2.13
CA LEU A 168 -6.37 23.71 2.99
C LEU A 168 -4.90 23.24 3.00
N ALA A 169 -4.66 21.93 2.91
CA ALA A 169 -3.33 21.35 2.98
C ALA A 169 -2.66 21.12 1.61
N ALA A 170 -3.44 21.09 0.51
CA ALA A 170 -2.93 20.84 -0.84
C ALA A 170 -1.79 21.79 -1.25
N PRO A 171 -1.88 23.12 -1.05
CA PRO A 171 -0.78 24.02 -1.43
C PRO A 171 0.54 23.71 -0.69
N ILE A 172 0.46 23.24 0.56
CA ILE A 172 1.64 22.86 1.36
C ILE A 172 2.29 21.61 0.77
N ALA A 173 1.48 20.60 0.45
CA ALA A 173 1.95 19.36 -0.15
C ALA A 173 2.59 19.63 -1.53
N GLU A 174 1.95 20.44 -2.38
CA GLU A 174 2.44 20.86 -3.70
C GLU A 174 3.79 21.59 -3.62
N GLN A 175 3.92 22.57 -2.72
CA GLN A 175 5.17 23.31 -2.50
C GLN A 175 6.35 22.41 -2.10
N ASN A 176 6.06 21.28 -1.44
CA ASN A 176 7.07 20.31 -1.02
C ASN A 176 7.23 19.14 -1.99
N GLY A 177 6.46 19.09 -3.09
CA GLY A 177 6.49 18.00 -4.06
C GLY A 177 6.04 16.65 -3.48
N VAL A 178 5.11 16.67 -2.52
CA VAL A 178 4.56 15.48 -1.86
C VAL A 178 3.09 15.31 -2.24
N VAL A 179 2.64 14.08 -2.46
CA VAL A 179 1.25 13.75 -2.76
C VAL A 179 0.57 13.18 -1.51
N MET A 180 -0.60 13.73 -1.18
CA MET A 180 -1.49 13.16 -0.18
C MET A 180 -2.38 12.09 -0.82
N ILE A 181 -2.38 10.88 -0.27
CA ILE A 181 -3.24 9.77 -0.67
C ILE A 181 -4.42 9.72 0.30
N LEU A 182 -5.63 10.00 -0.19
CA LEU A 182 -6.85 9.78 0.58
C LEU A 182 -7.21 8.30 0.54
N GLU A 183 -7.20 7.63 1.69
CA GLU A 183 -7.50 6.21 1.78
C GLU A 183 -8.96 5.97 2.20
N PRO A 184 -9.82 5.45 1.30
CA PRO A 184 -11.15 4.98 1.67
C PRO A 184 -11.06 3.62 2.37
N MET A 185 -11.89 3.43 3.40
CA MET A 185 -11.86 2.24 4.24
C MET A 185 -12.92 1.21 3.87
N ASN A 186 -12.92 0.09 4.58
CA ASN A 186 -13.91 -0.98 4.42
C ASN A 186 -14.81 -1.13 5.65
N ILE A 187 -16.05 -0.66 5.54
CA ILE A 187 -17.03 -0.77 6.63
C ILE A 187 -17.64 -2.17 6.81
N ARG A 188 -17.36 -3.12 5.91
CA ARG A 188 -17.99 -4.46 5.95
C ARG A 188 -17.30 -5.42 6.92
N VAL A 189 -15.99 -5.28 7.10
CA VAL A 189 -15.17 -6.24 7.87
C VAL A 189 -14.46 -5.57 9.05
N ASP A 190 -13.62 -4.58 8.79
CA ASP A 190 -12.59 -4.13 9.74
C ASP A 190 -12.65 -2.65 10.12
N HIS A 191 -13.44 -1.82 9.43
CA HIS A 191 -13.58 -0.38 9.71
C HIS A 191 -15.04 0.06 9.81
N LYS A 192 -15.86 -0.64 10.61
CA LYS A 192 -17.27 -0.28 10.82
C LYS A 192 -17.39 1.15 11.36
N GLY A 193 -18.27 1.94 10.75
CA GLY A 193 -18.51 3.33 11.15
C GLY A 193 -17.49 4.33 10.61
N HIS A 194 -16.74 4.00 9.56
CA HIS A 194 -15.89 4.96 8.87
C HIS A 194 -16.69 5.82 7.89
N SER A 195 -16.39 7.12 7.78
CA SER A 195 -17.21 8.01 6.93
C SER A 195 -16.89 7.87 5.44
N LEU A 196 -15.66 7.52 5.06
CA LEU A 196 -15.29 7.39 3.64
C LEU A 196 -14.98 5.92 3.30
N TYR A 197 -15.86 5.25 2.55
CA TYR A 197 -15.69 3.84 2.24
C TYR A 197 -16.08 3.46 0.82
N GLY A 198 -15.34 2.50 0.27
CA GLY A 198 -15.46 2.10 -1.13
C GLY A 198 -14.85 3.11 -2.10
N SER A 199 -14.70 2.69 -3.35
CA SER A 199 -14.05 3.51 -4.39
C SER A 199 -14.90 4.67 -4.92
N PRO A 200 -16.23 4.54 -5.15
CA PRO A 200 -16.99 5.62 -5.74
C PRO A 200 -16.97 6.92 -4.93
N PRO A 201 -17.18 6.90 -3.59
CA PRO A 201 -17.12 8.13 -2.80
C PRO A 201 -15.73 8.78 -2.71
N ALA A 202 -14.66 8.05 -3.07
CA ALA A 202 -13.28 8.55 -2.99
C ALA A 202 -12.85 9.36 -4.23
N ILE A 203 -13.68 9.36 -5.29
CA ILE A 203 -13.40 10.04 -6.57
C ILE A 203 -14.40 11.17 -6.88
N GLU A 204 -15.34 11.45 -5.98
CA GLU A 204 -16.34 12.52 -6.06
C GLU A 204 -15.89 13.80 -5.35
#